data_AF-A0A1W2H180-F1
#
_entry.id   AF-A0A1W2H180-F1
#
_cell.length_a   1.000
_cell.length_b   1.000
_cell.length_c   1.000
_cell.angle_alpha   90.00
_cell.angle_beta   90.00
_cell.angle_gamma   90.00
#
_symmetry.space_group_name_H-M   'P 1'
#
loop_
_entity.id
_entity.type
_entity.pdbx_description
1 polymer ?
#
loop_
_entity_poly.entity_id
_entity_poly.type
_entity_poly.pdbx_seq_one_letter_code
_entity_poly.pdbx_strand_id
1 'polypeptide(L)'
;MTREELEAFRNAYQKAAKKSIKAKNKNGKVINEQSDWVWFDRNTIQKLLDMTDSEKGGIKIYFGQYDENNVNMLPEDMRKKHDYVGRVSLALAACNKTETEFEDIYSASNEIQNTANLMLLRSNDRDSPVNAGTVCPPICNP
;
A
#
# COMPACT_ATOMS: atom_id res chain seq x y z
N MET A 1 -3.11 -6.49 -2.76
CA MET A 1 -1.97 -6.00 -3.58
C MET A 1 -0.99 -7.14 -3.64
N THR A 2 -0.53 -7.52 -4.83
CA THR A 2 0.42 -8.62 -4.99
C THR A 2 1.84 -8.22 -4.58
N ARG A 3 2.72 -9.20 -4.42
CA ARG A 3 4.15 -8.95 -4.16
C ARG A 3 4.80 -8.18 -5.31
N GLU A 4 4.51 -8.54 -6.55
CA GLU A 4 5.02 -7.85 -7.74
C GLU A 4 4.53 -6.40 -7.79
N GLU A 5 3.27 -6.17 -7.42
CA GLU A 5 2.69 -4.84 -7.30
C GLU A 5 3.39 -4.01 -6.21
N LEU A 6 3.65 -4.61 -5.04
CA LEU A 6 4.41 -4.00 -3.96
C LEU A 6 5.85 -3.65 -4.40
N GLU A 7 6.51 -4.53 -5.13
CA GLU A 7 7.87 -4.30 -5.65
C GLU A 7 7.88 -3.14 -6.65
N ALA A 8 6.95 -3.10 -7.60
CA ALA A 8 6.81 -1.99 -8.55
C ALA A 8 6.51 -0.66 -7.84
N PHE A 9 5.64 -0.67 -6.83
CA PHE A 9 5.33 0.48 -5.98
C PHE A 9 6.54 1.01 -5.21
N ARG A 10 7.35 0.12 -4.65
CA ARG A 10 8.61 0.45 -3.95
C ARG A 10 9.68 0.96 -4.92
N ASN A 11 9.80 0.35 -6.09
CA ASN A 11 10.81 0.71 -7.09
C ASN A 11 10.61 2.14 -7.61
N ALA A 12 9.36 2.58 -7.81
CA ALA A 12 9.06 3.96 -8.17
C ALA A 12 9.56 4.95 -7.10
N TYR A 13 9.29 4.67 -5.82
CA TYR A 13 9.78 5.48 -4.70
C TYR A 13 11.32 5.54 -4.62
N GLN A 14 11.99 4.39 -4.81
CA GLN A 14 13.44 4.32 -4.80
C GLN A 14 14.11 5.13 -5.92
N LYS A 15 13.43 5.29 -7.06
CA LYS A 15 13.93 6.09 -8.20
C LYS A 15 13.73 7.59 -8.00
N ALA A 16 12.74 8.01 -7.21
CA ALA A 16 12.37 9.40 -7.02
C ALA A 16 12.63 9.89 -5.58
N ALA A 17 11.64 9.75 -4.70
CA ALA A 17 11.63 10.33 -3.37
C ALA A 17 12.81 9.89 -2.49
N LYS A 18 13.24 8.62 -2.55
CA LYS A 18 14.41 8.14 -1.80
C LYS A 18 15.73 8.83 -2.21
N LYS A 19 15.80 9.33 -3.45
CA LYS A 19 16.97 10.02 -4.01
C LYS A 19 16.84 11.56 -3.94
N SER A 20 15.86 12.08 -3.18
CA SER A 20 15.56 13.51 -3.08
C SER A 20 15.23 14.18 -4.43
N ILE A 21 14.83 13.40 -5.44
CA ILE A 21 14.33 13.94 -6.70
C ILE A 21 12.87 14.31 -6.49
N LYS A 22 12.53 15.58 -6.77
CA LYS A 22 11.14 16.03 -6.69
C LYS A 22 10.27 15.17 -7.60
N ALA A 23 9.26 14.54 -7.02
CA ALA A 23 8.32 13.74 -7.78
C ALA A 23 7.55 14.60 -8.77
N LYS A 24 7.19 14.01 -9.91
CA LYS A 24 6.41 14.65 -10.97
C LYS A 24 5.07 13.94 -11.10
N ASN A 25 4.01 14.70 -11.35
CA ASN A 25 2.72 14.12 -11.70
C ASN A 25 2.72 13.59 -13.14
N LYS A 26 1.62 12.97 -13.57
CA LYS A 26 1.43 12.46 -14.95
C LYS A 26 1.67 13.49 -16.08
N ASN A 27 1.59 14.79 -15.78
CA ASN A 27 1.81 15.85 -16.77
C ASN A 27 3.27 16.35 -16.74
N GLY A 28 4.17 15.67 -16.03
CA GLY A 28 5.57 16.07 -15.86
C GLY A 28 5.78 17.27 -14.93
N LYS A 29 4.73 17.79 -14.27
CA LYS A 29 4.82 18.91 -13.35
C LYS A 29 5.33 18.45 -11.99
N VAL A 30 6.28 19.19 -11.45
CA VAL A 30 6.82 18.99 -10.09
C VAL A 30 5.72 19.08 -9.04
N ILE A 31 5.70 18.12 -8.13
CA ILE A 31 4.85 18.09 -6.95
C ILE A 31 5.59 18.80 -5.82
N ASN A 32 5.02 19.91 -5.34
CA ASN A 32 5.62 20.72 -4.26
C ASN A 32 5.08 20.35 -2.86
N GLU A 33 3.96 19.62 -2.80
CA GLU A 33 3.29 19.23 -1.55
C GLU A 33 3.09 17.71 -1.54
N GLN A 34 3.59 17.05 -0.50
CA GLN A 34 3.48 15.61 -0.30
C GLN A 34 2.32 15.29 0.65
N SER A 35 1.99 14.00 0.75
CA SER A 35 1.03 13.48 1.73
C SER A 35 1.46 13.84 3.16
N ASP A 36 0.54 14.40 3.94
CA ASP A 36 0.83 14.91 5.30
C ASP A 36 0.58 13.85 6.38
N TRP A 37 -0.56 13.17 6.31
CA TRP A 37 -0.90 12.06 7.21
C TRP A 37 -1.61 10.93 6.49
N VAL A 38 -1.54 9.73 7.07
CA VAL A 38 -2.23 8.52 6.62
C VAL A 38 -3.02 7.96 7.78
N TRP A 39 -4.32 7.75 7.57
CA TRP A 39 -5.17 7.11 8.55
C TRP A 39 -5.41 5.65 8.18
N PHE A 40 -5.41 4.79 9.20
CA PHE A 40 -5.75 3.38 9.10
C PHE A 40 -6.87 3.07 10.08
N ASP A 41 -7.88 2.35 9.61
CA ASP A 41 -8.91 1.89 10.51
C ASP A 41 -8.36 0.80 11.45
N ARG A 42 -8.93 0.74 12.66
CA ARG A 42 -8.53 -0.20 13.69
C ARG A 42 -8.64 -1.66 13.22
N ASN A 43 -9.65 -2.00 12.42
CA ASN A 43 -9.89 -3.38 12.02
C ASN A 43 -8.81 -3.87 11.05
N THR A 44 -8.37 -3.03 10.12
CA THR A 44 -7.24 -3.34 9.23
C THR A 44 -5.96 -3.58 10.02
N ILE A 45 -5.65 -2.72 10.99
CA ILE A 45 -4.48 -2.89 11.86
C ILE A 45 -4.60 -4.20 12.66
N GLN A 46 -5.76 -4.45 13.27
CA GLN A 46 -5.96 -5.66 14.06
C GLN A 46 -5.82 -6.94 13.23
N LYS A 47 -6.43 -6.99 12.03
CA LYS A 47 -6.32 -8.14 11.12
C LYS A 47 -4.87 -8.44 10.75
N LEU A 48 -4.04 -7.42 10.55
CA LEU A 48 -2.62 -7.62 10.27
C LEU A 48 -1.87 -8.16 11.49
N LEU A 49 -2.18 -7.67 12.68
CA LEU A 49 -1.58 -8.17 13.92
C LEU A 49 -1.99 -9.62 14.21
N ASP A 50 -3.22 -9.99 13.93
CA ASP A 50 -3.73 -11.37 14.12
C ASP A 50 -3.00 -12.40 13.24
N MET A 51 -2.33 -11.96 12.17
CA MET A 51 -1.51 -12.82 11.31
C MET A 51 -0.09 -13.06 11.86
N THR A 52 0.32 -12.31 12.89
CA THR A 52 1.70 -12.27 13.38
C THR A 52 1.89 -13.10 14.64
N ASP A 53 3.14 -13.39 14.96
CA ASP A 53 3.51 -14.02 16.24
C ASP A 53 3.17 -13.10 17.42
N SER A 54 2.68 -13.64 18.54
CA SER A 54 2.23 -12.83 19.67
C SER A 54 3.35 -12.06 20.40
N GLU A 55 4.61 -12.49 20.26
CA GLU A 55 5.75 -11.88 20.95
C GLU A 55 6.69 -11.15 19.98
N LYS A 56 6.84 -11.66 18.76
CA LYS A 56 7.77 -11.15 17.74
C LYS A 56 7.05 -10.47 16.57
N GLY A 57 5.74 -10.43 16.59
CA GLY A 57 4.90 -9.88 15.55
C GLY A 57 4.78 -8.37 15.55
N GLY A 58 4.53 -7.82 14.37
CA GLY A 58 4.29 -6.41 14.17
C GLY A 58 3.87 -6.08 12.74
N ILE A 59 3.78 -4.78 12.46
CA ILE A 59 3.40 -4.28 11.13
C ILE A 59 4.61 -3.62 10.51
N LYS A 60 4.98 -4.08 9.31
CA LYS A 60 5.97 -3.40 8.48
C LYS A 60 5.27 -2.42 7.54
N ILE A 61 5.76 -1.18 7.53
CA ILE A 61 5.23 -0.11 6.68
C ILE A 61 6.16 0.09 5.49
N TYR A 62 5.64 -0.09 4.28
CA TYR A 62 6.33 0.15 3.04
C TYR A 62 5.99 1.52 2.49
N PHE A 63 7.00 2.34 2.27
CA PHE A 63 6.89 3.58 1.50
C PHE A 63 7.01 3.25 0.02
N GLY A 64 6.08 3.78 -0.76
CA GLY A 64 6.11 3.69 -2.21
C GLY A 64 5.55 4.93 -2.88
N GLN A 65 5.49 4.86 -4.20
CA GLN A 65 4.98 5.95 -5.03
C GLN A 65 4.22 5.36 -6.20
N TYR A 66 3.10 5.97 -6.57
CA TYR A 66 2.46 5.61 -7.82
C TYR A 66 3.14 6.29 -9.02
N ASP A 67 3.29 5.54 -10.10
CA ASP A 67 3.71 6.00 -11.41
C ASP A 67 2.74 5.49 -12.48
N GLU A 68 2.98 5.85 -13.74
CA GLU A 68 2.11 5.45 -14.85
C GLU A 68 2.01 3.93 -15.04
N ASN A 69 3.01 3.18 -14.57
CA ASN A 69 3.08 1.73 -14.72
C ASN A 69 2.33 0.99 -13.61
N ASN A 70 2.20 1.60 -12.43
CA ASN A 70 1.64 0.95 -11.25
C ASN A 70 0.33 1.60 -10.73
N VAL A 71 -0.11 2.72 -11.32
CA VAL A 71 -1.35 3.43 -10.92
C VAL A 71 -2.62 2.58 -11.08
N ASN A 72 -2.58 1.56 -11.93
CA ASN A 72 -3.70 0.64 -12.15
C ASN A 72 -3.99 -0.27 -10.95
N MET A 73 -3.06 -0.39 -9.99
CA MET A 73 -3.23 -1.11 -8.73
C MET A 73 -4.26 -0.45 -7.79
N LEU A 74 -4.60 0.82 -8.03
CA LEU A 74 -5.67 1.48 -7.29
C LEU A 74 -7.04 0.89 -7.67
N PRO A 75 -8.03 0.84 -6.74
CA PRO A 75 -9.38 0.31 -7.03
C PRO A 75 -10.04 0.96 -8.25
N GLU A 76 -10.63 0.17 -9.17
CA GLU A 76 -11.24 0.65 -10.42
C GLU A 76 -12.26 1.78 -10.28
N ASP A 77 -13.02 1.77 -9.20
CA ASP A 77 -14.02 2.76 -8.83
C ASP A 77 -13.44 4.07 -8.30
N MET A 78 -12.14 4.10 -7.96
CA MET A 78 -11.47 5.31 -7.49
C MET A 78 -11.39 6.34 -8.62
N ARG A 79 -12.29 7.33 -8.57
CA ARG A 79 -12.26 8.48 -9.48
C ARG A 79 -10.90 9.17 -9.36
N LYS A 80 -10.28 9.46 -10.51
CA LYS A 80 -9.01 10.19 -10.63
C LYS A 80 -7.76 9.46 -10.08
N LYS A 81 -7.65 8.14 -10.28
CA LYS A 81 -6.42 7.34 -9.96
C LYS A 81 -5.10 8.02 -10.34
N HIS A 82 -5.07 8.68 -11.49
CA HIS A 82 -3.87 9.34 -12.02
C HIS A 82 -3.41 10.57 -11.22
N ASP A 83 -4.24 11.10 -10.32
CA ASP A 83 -3.87 12.23 -9.45
C ASP A 83 -2.93 11.79 -8.31
N TYR A 84 -2.79 10.47 -8.11
CA TYR A 84 -1.86 9.86 -7.15
C TYR A 84 -0.46 9.64 -7.71
N VAL A 85 -0.27 9.77 -9.03
CA VAL A 85 1.04 9.66 -9.66
C VAL A 85 2.00 10.70 -9.07
N GLY A 86 3.16 10.24 -8.60
CA GLY A 86 4.18 11.08 -7.98
C GLY A 86 3.98 11.34 -6.49
N ARG A 87 2.89 10.88 -5.87
CA ARG A 87 2.67 11.05 -4.43
C ARG A 87 3.25 9.89 -3.64
N VAL A 88 3.87 10.19 -2.50
CA VAL A 88 4.24 9.15 -1.52
C VAL A 88 2.97 8.50 -0.97
N SER A 89 2.96 7.17 -0.94
CA SER A 89 1.89 6.35 -0.38
C SER A 89 2.48 5.22 0.45
N LEU A 90 1.65 4.56 1.26
CA LEU A 90 2.05 3.52 2.22
C LEU A 90 1.32 2.21 1.97
N ALA A 91 2.02 1.09 2.13
CA ALA A 91 1.42 -0.25 2.22
C ALA A 91 1.81 -0.90 3.55
N LEU A 92 0.90 -1.67 4.15
CA LEU A 92 1.08 -2.35 5.43
C LEU A 92 1.18 -3.86 5.23
N ALA A 93 2.21 -4.47 5.81
CA ALA A 93 2.40 -5.91 5.83
C ALA A 93 2.46 -6.44 7.26
N ALA A 94 1.79 -7.56 7.52
CA ALA A 94 2.06 -8.37 8.70
C ALA A 94 3.51 -8.86 8.63
N CYS A 95 4.22 -8.82 9.75
CA CYS A 95 5.64 -9.11 9.79
C CYS A 95 6.06 -9.70 11.13
N ASN A 96 6.96 -10.69 11.11
CA ASN A 96 7.62 -11.20 12.29
C ASN A 96 9.09 -10.76 12.32
N LYS A 97 9.59 -10.45 13.51
CA LYS A 97 11.02 -10.23 13.74
C LYS A 97 11.75 -11.57 13.88
N THR A 98 12.76 -11.78 13.04
CA THR A 98 13.72 -12.89 13.17
C THR A 98 14.99 -12.41 13.88
N GLU A 99 16.02 -13.25 13.97
CA GLU A 99 17.28 -12.87 14.63
C GLU A 99 18.00 -11.73 13.90
N THR A 100 17.86 -11.67 12.57
CA THR A 100 18.62 -10.77 11.70
C THR A 100 17.76 -9.81 10.91
N GLU A 101 16.46 -10.08 10.76
CA GLU A 101 15.61 -9.31 9.88
C GLU A 101 14.14 -9.26 10.32
N PHE A 102 13.34 -8.62 9.47
CA PHE A 102 11.90 -8.51 9.61
C PHE A 102 11.31 -9.20 8.38
N GLU A 103 10.62 -10.32 8.55
CA GLU A 103 10.07 -11.11 7.45
C GLU A 103 8.58 -10.85 7.28
N ASP A 104 8.16 -10.57 6.05
CA ASP A 104 6.75 -10.36 5.74
C ASP A 104 5.99 -11.69 5.74
N ILE A 105 4.79 -11.67 6.29
CA ILE A 105 3.88 -12.81 6.28
C ILE A 105 2.93 -12.67 5.10
N TYR A 106 3.01 -13.64 4.19
CA TYR A 106 2.10 -13.74 3.05
C TYR A 106 1.06 -14.82 3.30
N SER A 107 -0.23 -14.47 3.40
CA SER A 107 -1.27 -15.49 3.53
C SER A 107 -1.51 -16.17 2.18
N ALA A 108 -1.34 -17.49 2.12
CA ALA A 108 -1.99 -18.31 1.11
C ALA A 108 -3.36 -18.65 1.68
N SER A 109 -4.43 -18.03 1.16
CA SER A 109 -5.83 -18.36 1.45
C SER A 109 -6.22 -18.46 2.94
N ASN A 110 -6.77 -17.39 3.51
CA ASN A 110 -7.78 -17.54 4.56
C ASN A 110 -9.13 -17.06 4.01
N GLU A 111 -10.06 -17.99 3.88
CA GLU A 111 -11.45 -17.79 3.46
C GLU A 111 -12.11 -16.65 4.24
N ILE A 112 -12.47 -15.57 3.54
CA ILE A 112 -13.43 -14.57 4.05
C ILE A 112 -14.83 -15.15 3.83
N GLN A 113 -15.36 -15.89 4.81
CA GLN A 113 -16.75 -16.34 4.79
C GLN A 113 -17.76 -15.23 5.15
N ASN A 114 -17.76 -14.13 4.39
CA ASN A 114 -18.96 -13.30 4.29
C ASN A 114 -19.08 -12.68 2.90
N THR A 115 -19.92 -13.33 2.08
CA THR A 115 -19.89 -13.40 0.62
C THR A 115 -20.89 -12.47 -0.08
N ALA A 116 -21.23 -11.32 0.51
CA ALA A 116 -22.27 -10.47 -0.09
C ALA A 116 -21.79 -9.36 -1.05
N ASN A 117 -20.51 -8.97 -1.07
CA ASN A 117 -20.04 -7.89 -1.97
C ASN A 117 -18.67 -8.15 -2.61
N LEU A 118 -18.32 -9.43 -2.82
CA LEU A 118 -17.10 -9.85 -3.50
C LEU A 118 -17.35 -10.18 -4.99
N MET A 119 -18.27 -9.45 -5.64
CA MET A 119 -18.44 -9.55 -7.09
C MET A 119 -17.30 -8.80 -7.77
N LEU A 120 -16.18 -9.48 -7.96
CA LEU A 120 -15.24 -9.43 -9.10
C LEU A 120 -13.88 -10.01 -8.68
N LEU A 121 -13.89 -11.26 -8.22
CA LEU A 121 -12.72 -12.13 -8.18
C LEU A 121 -12.21 -12.35 -9.62
N ARG A 122 -11.22 -11.57 -10.06
CA ARG A 122 -10.32 -11.99 -11.14
C ARG A 122 -9.18 -12.79 -10.52
N SER A 123 -9.43 -14.09 -10.39
CA SER A 123 -8.47 -15.19 -10.50
C SER A 123 -6.98 -14.82 -10.35
N ASN A 124 -6.47 -14.94 -9.12
CA ASN A 124 -5.23 -15.63 -8.77
C ASN A 124 -5.11 -15.66 -7.23
N ASP A 125 -4.97 -16.84 -6.64
CA ASP A 125 -4.55 -17.04 -5.26
C ASP A 125 -3.31 -16.17 -4.96
N ARG A 126 -3.43 -15.20 -4.02
CA ARG A 126 -2.37 -14.53 -3.23
C ARG A 126 -2.84 -13.14 -2.78
N ASP A 127 -3.11 -12.93 -1.49
CA ASP A 127 -3.18 -11.57 -0.95
C ASP A 127 -2.42 -11.45 0.40
N SER A 128 -1.43 -10.57 0.36
CA SER A 128 -0.60 -9.94 1.40
C SER A 128 0.36 -9.06 0.60
N PRO A 129 0.65 -7.79 0.92
CA PRO A 129 0.15 -6.81 1.91
C PRO A 129 -1.08 -5.95 1.52
N VAL A 130 -1.52 -5.10 2.45
CA VAL A 130 -2.71 -4.23 2.33
C VAL A 130 -2.30 -2.77 2.11
N ASN A 131 -2.80 -2.18 1.03
CA ASN A 131 -2.73 -0.74 0.80
C ASN A 131 -4.10 -0.10 1.09
N ALA A 132 -4.41 0.06 2.37
CA ALA A 132 -5.69 0.58 2.88
C ALA A 132 -5.54 1.94 3.58
N GLY A 133 -4.38 2.58 3.44
CA GLY A 133 -4.17 3.91 3.98
C GLY A 133 -5.08 4.90 3.27
N THR A 134 -5.98 5.54 4.02
CA THR A 134 -6.65 6.73 3.49
C THR A 134 -5.65 7.87 3.60
N VAL A 135 -4.96 8.12 2.49
CA VAL A 135 -3.97 9.20 2.39
C VAL A 135 -4.74 10.51 2.28
N CYS A 136 -4.48 11.45 3.17
CA CYS A 136 -5.02 12.80 3.01
C CYS A 136 -4.17 13.60 1.99
N PRO A 137 -4.71 13.93 0.80
CA PRO A 137 -4.07 14.92 -0.07
C PRO A 137 -3.98 16.31 0.61
N PRO A 138 -3.09 17.21 0.14
CA PRO A 138 -2.88 18.55 0.74
C PRO A 138 -4.12 19.47 0.82
N ILE A 139 -5.27 19.06 0.29
CA ILE A 139 -6.51 19.84 0.19
C ILE A 139 -7.64 19.20 1.05
N CYS A 140 -7.38 18.16 1.85
CA CYS A 140 -8.44 17.70 2.76
C CYS A 140 -8.64 18.71 3.88
N ASN A 141 -9.90 18.96 4.22
CA ASN A 141 -10.26 19.46 5.54
C ASN A 141 -10.54 18.24 6.43
N PRO A 142 -9.85 18.11 7.59
CA PRO A 142 -10.05 17.02 8.54
C PRO A 142 -11.45 17.04 9.17
#